data_AF-A0A7S2RN43-F1
#
_entry.id   AF-A0A7S2RN43-F1
#
_cell.length_a   1.000
_cell.length_b   1.000
_cell.length_c   1.000
_cell.angle_alpha   90.00
_cell.angle_beta   90.00
_cell.angle_gamma   90.00
#
_symmetry.space_group_name_H-M   'P 1'
#
loop_
_entity.id
_entity.type
_entity.pdbx_description
1 polymer ?
#
loop_
_entity_poly.entity_id
_entity_poly.type
_entity_poly.pdbx_seq_one_letter_code
_entity_poly.pdbx_strand_id
1 'polypeptide(L)'
;MPSPPQPDATFNGPGSPINKKYAQAATDVRTEEQEQAVMTNIKRNILIHWALMPPQLNMLKPIDQLITTIHKCFPPAFNVQSHVYFNKWTPLTQGEIALSNNVMSNSPDEEKLKKAVKKIRFFLHPDKLPKDLQPEQEFMCKMLWDVTSDAWEDFRKQKEELDWIRG
;
A
#
# COMPACT_ATOMS: atom_id res chain seq x y z
N MET A 1 -54.35 -34.98 54.64
CA MET A 1 -54.23 -34.10 53.46
C MET A 1 -52.78 -34.13 53.00
N PRO A 2 -52.46 -34.68 51.81
CA PRO A 2 -51.09 -34.77 51.31
C PRO A 2 -50.67 -33.48 50.57
N SER A 3 -49.40 -33.11 50.73
CA SER A 3 -48.75 -31.93 50.11
C SER A 3 -48.48 -32.12 48.62
N PRO A 4 -48.38 -31.03 47.82
CA PRO A 4 -48.08 -31.11 46.39
C PRO A 4 -46.57 -31.31 46.10
N PRO A 5 -46.20 -31.85 44.92
CA PRO A 5 -44.80 -32.08 44.53
C PRO A 5 -44.13 -30.80 44.01
N GLN A 6 -42.82 -30.67 44.28
CA GLN A 6 -41.96 -29.60 43.75
C GLN A 6 -41.61 -29.86 42.28
N PRO A 7 -41.42 -28.79 41.46
CA PRO A 7 -40.93 -28.93 40.09
C PRO A 7 -39.40 -29.16 40.05
N ASP A 8 -39.02 -30.09 39.18
CA ASP A 8 -37.65 -30.48 38.85
C ASP A 8 -36.73 -29.31 38.48
N ALA A 9 -35.50 -29.40 38.98
CA ALA A 9 -34.40 -28.53 38.66
C ALA A 9 -34.04 -28.65 37.17
N THR A 10 -34.00 -27.50 36.48
CA THR A 10 -33.44 -27.36 35.15
C THR A 10 -31.94 -27.65 35.16
N PHE A 11 -31.57 -28.76 34.52
CA PHE A 11 -30.20 -29.19 34.28
C PHE A 11 -29.55 -28.26 33.24
N ASN A 12 -28.74 -27.31 33.70
CA ASN A 12 -27.99 -26.38 32.86
C ASN A 12 -26.67 -27.05 32.43
N GLY A 13 -26.69 -27.77 31.31
CA GLY A 13 -25.50 -28.38 30.71
C GLY A 13 -24.80 -27.43 29.74
N PRO A 14 -23.49 -27.15 29.88
CA PRO A 14 -22.73 -26.33 28.94
C PRO A 14 -22.21 -27.23 27.81
N GLY A 15 -22.83 -27.18 26.64
CA GLY A 15 -22.25 -27.87 25.47
C GLY A 15 -23.21 -28.30 24.39
N SER A 16 -24.09 -27.41 23.92
CA SER A 16 -24.88 -27.69 22.72
C SER A 16 -24.08 -27.30 21.46
N PRO A 17 -23.84 -28.23 20.50
CA PRO A 17 -23.01 -28.00 19.30
C PRO A 17 -23.63 -27.02 18.28
N ILE A 18 -24.86 -26.56 18.53
CA ILE A 18 -25.61 -25.66 17.64
C ILE A 18 -25.02 -24.24 17.64
N ASN A 19 -24.45 -23.78 18.76
CA ASN A 19 -23.88 -22.43 18.85
C ASN A 19 -22.58 -22.23 18.05
N LYS A 20 -21.89 -23.31 17.66
CA LYS A 20 -20.65 -23.20 16.87
C LYS A 20 -20.91 -22.83 15.41
N LYS A 21 -22.02 -23.29 14.82
CA LYS A 21 -22.36 -23.01 13.41
C LYS A 21 -22.78 -21.55 13.17
N TYR A 22 -23.41 -20.90 14.15
CA TYR A 22 -23.80 -19.49 14.04
C TYR A 22 -22.66 -18.53 14.42
N ALA A 23 -21.70 -18.95 15.26
CA ALA A 23 -20.50 -18.16 15.54
C ALA A 23 -19.52 -18.10 14.35
N GLN A 24 -19.46 -19.17 13.54
CA GLN A 24 -18.61 -19.22 12.34
C GLN A 24 -19.17 -18.41 11.15
N ALA A 25 -20.48 -18.17 11.09
CA ALA A 25 -21.08 -17.35 10.03
C ALA A 25 -20.89 -15.84 10.22
N ALA A 26 -20.52 -15.40 11.44
CA ALA A 26 -20.28 -13.98 11.75
C ALA A 26 -18.82 -13.54 11.53
N THR A 27 -17.91 -14.48 11.24
CA THR A 27 -16.47 -14.21 11.11
C THR A 27 -15.98 -14.01 9.68
N ASP A 28 -16.82 -14.27 8.67
CA ASP A 28 -16.38 -14.37 7.27
C ASP A 28 -17.23 -13.59 6.25
N VAL A 29 -17.98 -12.58 6.72
CA VAL A 29 -18.69 -11.65 5.82
C VAL A 29 -18.15 -10.26 6.06
N ARG A 30 -16.97 -9.98 5.50
CA ARG A 30 -16.64 -8.60 5.15
C ARG A 30 -17.60 -8.20 4.03
N THR A 31 -18.48 -7.26 4.33
CA THR A 31 -19.36 -6.69 3.31
C THR A 31 -18.49 -5.98 2.27
N GLU A 32 -18.84 -6.07 0.99
CA GLU A 32 -18.15 -5.37 -0.11
C GLU A 32 -17.95 -3.86 0.19
N GLU A 33 -18.92 -3.25 0.87
CA GLU A 33 -18.86 -1.85 1.33
C GLU A 33 -17.69 -1.59 2.30
N GLN A 34 -17.40 -2.53 3.20
CA GLN A 34 -16.28 -2.40 4.14
C GLN A 34 -14.94 -2.50 3.41
N GLU A 35 -14.82 -3.38 2.42
CA GLU A 35 -13.61 -3.49 1.59
C GLU A 35 -13.37 -2.22 0.78
N GLN A 36 -14.43 -1.67 0.17
CA GLN A 36 -14.36 -0.40 -0.55
C GLN A 36 -13.96 0.77 0.36
N ALA A 37 -14.48 0.82 1.59
CA ALA A 37 -14.10 1.83 2.58
C ALA A 37 -12.61 1.72 2.94
N VAL A 38 -12.10 0.50 3.13
CA VAL A 38 -10.68 0.24 3.41
C VAL A 38 -9.81 0.65 2.22
N MET A 39 -10.15 0.25 0.99
CA MET A 39 -9.42 0.66 -0.22
C MET A 39 -9.42 2.18 -0.41
N THR A 40 -10.55 2.83 -0.17
CA THR A 40 -10.67 4.30 -0.22
C THR A 40 -9.75 4.97 0.80
N ASN A 41 -9.68 4.43 2.01
CA ASN A 41 -8.79 4.94 3.05
C ASN A 41 -7.31 4.72 2.68
N ILE A 42 -6.94 3.54 2.16
CA ILE A 42 -5.58 3.26 1.68
C ILE A 42 -5.19 4.26 0.58
N LYS A 43 -6.05 4.43 -0.43
CA LYS A 43 -5.83 5.39 -1.52
C LYS A 43 -5.62 6.80 -0.98
N ARG A 44 -6.51 7.26 -0.10
CA ARG A 44 -6.43 8.58 0.53
C ARG A 44 -5.10 8.76 1.25
N ASN A 45 -4.68 7.79 2.05
CA ASN A 45 -3.46 7.92 2.83
C ASN A 45 -2.20 7.90 1.97
N ILE A 46 -2.13 7.04 0.95
CA ILE A 46 -1.03 7.02 -0.02
C ILE A 46 -0.92 8.39 -0.71
N LEU A 47 -2.06 8.92 -1.19
CA LEU A 47 -2.06 10.19 -1.91
C LEU A 47 -1.66 11.36 -1.01
N ILE A 48 -2.28 11.51 0.16
CA ILE A 48 -2.07 12.67 1.05
C ILE A 48 -0.69 12.63 1.71
N HIS A 49 -0.27 11.48 2.24
CA HIS A 49 0.94 11.42 3.06
C HIS A 49 2.20 11.15 2.25
N TRP A 50 2.07 10.47 1.10
CA TRP A 50 3.22 10.08 0.30
C TRP A 50 3.26 10.71 -1.09
N ALA A 51 2.20 10.61 -1.89
CA ALA A 51 2.29 10.94 -3.32
C ALA A 51 2.27 12.45 -3.61
N LEU A 52 1.41 13.21 -2.94
CA LEU A 52 1.10 14.59 -3.30
C LEU A 52 1.93 15.61 -2.50
N MET A 53 2.23 16.75 -3.11
CA MET A 53 2.91 17.87 -2.46
C MET A 53 1.94 18.70 -1.61
N PRO A 54 2.20 18.87 -0.29
CA PRO A 54 1.50 19.87 0.51
C PRO A 54 1.86 21.29 0.07
N PRO A 55 0.98 22.30 0.28
CA PRO A 55 -0.34 22.22 0.92
C PRO A 55 -1.50 22.00 -0.07
N GLN A 56 -1.27 22.18 -1.37
CA GLN A 56 -2.34 22.20 -2.38
C GLN A 56 -2.79 20.80 -2.81
N LEU A 57 -1.95 19.77 -2.58
CA LEU A 57 -2.24 18.36 -2.89
C LEU A 57 -2.75 18.14 -4.34
N ASN A 58 -2.26 18.94 -5.28
CA ASN A 58 -2.65 18.94 -6.69
C ASN A 58 -1.53 18.43 -7.62
N MET A 59 -0.31 18.32 -7.10
CA MET A 59 0.87 17.86 -7.86
C MET A 59 1.54 16.70 -7.15
N LEU A 60 2.01 15.73 -7.94
CA LEU A 60 2.84 14.64 -7.44
C LEU A 60 4.18 15.18 -6.96
N LYS A 61 4.74 14.57 -5.91
CA LYS A 61 6.12 14.81 -5.52
C LYS A 61 7.06 14.40 -6.66
N PRO A 62 8.25 15.02 -6.74
CA PRO A 62 9.30 14.59 -7.65
C PRO A 62 9.60 13.09 -7.53
N ILE A 63 9.83 12.44 -8.67
CA ILE A 63 10.02 10.99 -8.74
C ILE A 63 11.18 10.49 -7.86
N ASP A 64 12.26 11.27 -7.73
CA ASP A 64 13.40 10.99 -6.85
C ASP A 64 12.99 10.96 -5.36
N GLN A 65 12.08 11.83 -4.92
CA GLN A 65 11.55 11.80 -3.56
C GLN A 65 10.60 10.63 -3.35
N LEU A 66 9.77 10.31 -4.35
CA LEU A 66 8.83 9.19 -4.26
C LEU A 66 9.58 7.87 -4.09
N ILE A 67 10.56 7.58 -4.95
CA ILE A 67 11.30 6.30 -4.91
C ILE A 67 12.15 6.13 -3.65
N THR A 68 12.69 7.22 -3.08
CA THR A 68 13.48 7.15 -1.84
C THR A 68 12.59 6.92 -0.63
N THR A 69 11.33 7.34 -0.66
CA THR A 69 10.41 7.25 0.48
C THR A 69 9.35 6.16 0.37
N ILE A 70 9.25 5.48 -0.78
CA ILE A 70 8.19 4.48 -1.05
C ILE A 70 8.14 3.34 -0.04
N HIS A 71 9.28 2.95 0.52
CA HIS A 71 9.37 1.89 1.53
C HIS A 71 8.56 2.22 2.80
N LYS A 72 8.32 3.50 3.09
CA LYS A 72 7.47 3.94 4.22
C LYS A 72 5.99 3.68 3.99
N CYS A 73 5.60 3.40 2.74
CA CYS A 73 4.22 3.07 2.36
C CYS A 73 3.96 1.57 2.32
N PHE A 74 5.00 0.74 2.39
CA PHE A 74 4.80 -0.71 2.39
C PHE A 74 4.14 -1.17 3.68
N PRO A 75 3.40 -2.30 3.63
CA PRO A 75 2.79 -2.85 4.83
C PRO A 75 3.86 -3.09 5.91
N PRO A 76 3.60 -2.73 7.20
CA PRO A 76 2.28 -2.53 7.80
C PRO A 76 1.70 -1.09 7.75
N ALA A 77 2.21 -0.22 6.87
CA ALA A 77 1.68 1.14 6.74
C ALA A 77 0.18 1.17 6.40
N PHE A 78 -0.49 2.25 6.80
CA PHE A 78 -1.91 2.52 6.48
C PHE A 78 -2.89 1.42 6.92
N ASN A 79 -2.57 0.72 8.02
CA ASN A 79 -3.34 -0.39 8.58
C ASN A 79 -3.48 -1.60 7.64
N VAL A 80 -2.58 -1.75 6.68
CA VAL A 80 -2.50 -2.96 5.84
C VAL A 80 -1.63 -3.99 6.56
N GLN A 81 -2.03 -5.26 6.54
CA GLN A 81 -1.29 -6.33 7.21
C GLN A 81 0.12 -6.49 6.61
N SER A 82 1.13 -6.72 7.45
CA SER A 82 2.50 -6.97 7.00
C SER A 82 2.60 -8.23 6.13
N HIS A 83 3.53 -8.24 5.17
CA HIS A 83 3.77 -9.39 4.30
C HIS A 83 5.27 -9.58 4.05
N VAL A 84 5.73 -10.83 4.05
CA VAL A 84 7.16 -11.19 3.94
C VAL A 84 7.80 -10.77 2.62
N TYR A 85 7.00 -10.59 1.57
CA TYR A 85 7.48 -10.12 0.26
C TYR A 85 8.19 -8.77 0.34
N PHE A 86 7.68 -7.85 1.14
CA PHE A 86 8.23 -6.49 1.25
C PHE A 86 9.59 -6.44 1.94
N ASN A 87 9.96 -7.48 2.71
CA ASN A 87 11.29 -7.59 3.31
C ASN A 87 12.40 -7.76 2.27
N LYS A 88 12.06 -8.15 1.04
CA LYS A 88 13.02 -8.26 -0.08
C LYS A 88 13.40 -6.90 -0.66
N TRP A 89 12.65 -5.84 -0.34
CA TRP A 89 12.95 -4.52 -0.84
C TRP A 89 14.12 -3.89 -0.08
N THR A 90 15.13 -3.44 -0.81
CA THR A 90 16.20 -2.60 -0.28
C THR A 90 15.84 -1.14 -0.51
N PRO A 91 15.62 -0.33 0.55
CA PRO A 91 15.36 1.09 0.44
C PRO A 91 16.46 1.79 -0.35
N LEU A 92 16.05 2.70 -1.22
CA LEU A 92 16.98 3.54 -1.98
C LEU A 92 17.21 4.84 -1.21
N THR A 93 18.46 5.26 -1.14
CA THR A 93 18.89 6.50 -0.51
C THR A 93 19.09 7.59 -1.55
N GLN A 94 18.95 8.85 -1.13
CA GLN A 94 19.14 9.99 -2.03
C GLN A 94 20.58 10.03 -2.59
N GLY A 95 21.58 9.61 -1.81
CA GLY A 95 22.96 9.50 -2.29
C GLY A 95 23.10 8.53 -3.47
N GLU A 96 22.40 7.40 -3.47
CA GLU A 96 22.43 6.43 -4.57
C GLU A 96 21.86 6.99 -5.88
N ILE A 97 21.00 8.01 -5.82
CA ILE A 97 20.37 8.63 -7.00
C ILE A 97 21.08 9.93 -7.38
N ALA A 98 21.63 10.67 -6.43
CA ALA A 98 22.22 12.00 -6.63
C ALA A 98 23.74 11.99 -6.90
N LEU A 99 24.47 10.91 -6.58
CA LEU A 99 25.93 10.87 -6.77
C LEU A 99 26.33 10.71 -8.25
N SER A 100 26.16 11.73 -9.09
CA SER A 100 26.92 11.88 -10.34
C SER A 100 27.94 13.02 -10.21
N ASN A 101 29.06 12.87 -10.91
CA ASN A 101 30.30 13.65 -10.85
C ASN A 101 30.21 15.17 -11.12
N ASN A 102 29.03 15.78 -11.12
CA ASN A 102 28.86 17.19 -11.47
C ASN A 102 28.53 18.05 -10.25
N VAL A 103 29.57 18.50 -9.57
CA VAL A 103 29.54 19.27 -8.31
C VAL A 103 28.78 20.62 -8.43
N MET A 104 28.35 21.02 -9.63
CA MET A 104 27.65 22.28 -9.90
C MET A 104 26.16 22.13 -10.25
N SER A 105 25.62 20.92 -10.39
CA SER A 105 24.19 20.75 -10.66
C SER A 105 23.58 19.81 -9.64
N ASN A 106 22.68 20.34 -8.81
CA ASN A 106 21.94 19.61 -7.78
C ASN A 106 20.86 18.67 -8.39
N SER A 107 21.07 18.20 -9.61
CA SER A 107 20.13 17.38 -10.38
C SER A 107 20.43 15.88 -10.19
N PRO A 108 19.42 15.03 -10.00
CA PRO A 108 19.62 13.59 -9.90
C PRO A 108 20.31 13.02 -11.15
N ASP A 109 21.17 12.02 -10.97
CA ASP A 109 21.75 11.27 -12.09
C ASP A 109 20.63 10.52 -12.80
N GLU A 110 20.31 10.94 -14.01
CA GLU A 110 19.19 10.39 -14.79
C GLU A 110 19.32 8.89 -15.03
N GLU A 111 20.53 8.39 -15.29
CA GLU A 111 20.75 6.97 -15.53
C GLU A 111 20.50 6.15 -14.26
N LYS A 112 20.89 6.70 -13.10
CA LYS A 112 20.60 6.07 -11.81
C LYS A 112 19.13 6.16 -11.45
N LEU A 113 18.51 7.31 -11.68
CA LEU A 113 17.09 7.54 -11.44
C LEU A 113 16.24 6.58 -12.29
N LYS A 114 16.55 6.46 -13.59
CA LYS A 114 15.89 5.52 -14.51
C LYS A 114 16.03 4.07 -14.04
N LYS A 115 17.22 3.66 -13.57
CA LYS A 115 17.44 2.32 -13.00
C LYS A 115 16.64 2.10 -11.73
N ALA A 116 16.59 3.09 -10.84
CA ALA A 116 15.82 3.04 -9.61
C ALA A 116 14.31 2.93 -9.88
N VAL A 117 13.78 3.74 -10.80
CA VAL A 117 12.38 3.68 -11.25
C VAL A 117 12.07 2.31 -11.87
N LYS A 118 12.95 1.77 -12.72
CA LYS A 118 12.78 0.43 -13.28
C LYS A 118 12.74 -0.65 -12.19
N LYS A 119 13.61 -0.55 -11.18
CA LYS A 119 13.66 -1.48 -10.04
C LYS A 119 12.34 -1.48 -9.28
N ILE A 120 11.80 -0.31 -8.92
CA ILE A 120 10.55 -0.23 -8.16
C ILE A 120 9.33 -0.63 -8.99
N ARG A 121 9.25 -0.21 -10.27
CA ARG A 121 8.16 -0.60 -11.17
C ARG A 121 8.13 -2.10 -11.42
N PHE A 122 9.28 -2.76 -11.47
CA PHE A 122 9.36 -4.22 -11.57
C PHE A 122 8.90 -4.89 -10.26
N PHE A 123 9.35 -4.38 -9.11
CA PHE A 123 9.02 -4.93 -7.80
C PHE A 123 7.52 -4.83 -7.47
N LEU A 124 6.84 -3.78 -7.93
CA LEU A 124 5.42 -3.53 -7.72
C LEU A 124 4.53 -3.94 -8.90
N HIS A 125 5.10 -4.54 -9.95
CA HIS A 125 4.33 -4.91 -11.14
C HIS A 125 3.28 -5.96 -10.78
N PRO A 126 2.00 -5.81 -11.19
CA PRO A 126 0.92 -6.74 -10.82
C PRO A 126 1.27 -8.20 -11.15
N ASP A 127 1.82 -8.48 -12.34
CA ASP A 127 2.25 -9.84 -12.72
C ASP A 127 3.43 -10.44 -11.93
N LYS A 128 4.16 -9.61 -11.17
CA LYS A 128 5.33 -10.04 -10.37
C LYS A 128 4.99 -10.18 -8.90
N LEU A 129 3.80 -9.75 -8.48
CA LEU A 129 3.36 -9.85 -7.09
C LEU A 129 3.11 -11.32 -6.69
N PRO A 130 3.35 -11.67 -5.42
CA PRO A 130 2.94 -12.96 -4.88
C PRO A 130 1.43 -13.15 -4.97
N LYS A 131 1.00 -14.41 -5.16
CA LYS A 131 -0.42 -14.77 -5.26
C LYS A 131 -1.14 -14.85 -3.90
N ASP A 132 -0.38 -14.82 -2.81
CA ASP A 132 -0.84 -14.88 -1.43
C ASP A 132 -1.04 -13.49 -0.80
N LEU A 133 -0.92 -12.41 -1.59
CA LEU A 133 -1.27 -11.08 -1.13
C LEU A 133 -2.78 -10.96 -0.87
N GLN A 134 -3.10 -10.27 0.22
CA GLN A 134 -4.48 -9.86 0.52
C GLN A 134 -4.92 -8.75 -0.45
N PRO A 135 -6.24 -8.59 -0.70
CA PRO A 135 -6.76 -7.58 -1.61
C PRO A 135 -6.25 -6.16 -1.32
N GLU A 136 -6.11 -5.78 -0.04
CA GLU A 136 -5.58 -4.48 0.36
C GLU A 136 -4.11 -4.29 0.02
N GLN A 137 -3.31 -5.36 0.15
CA GLN A 137 -1.89 -5.35 -0.17
C GLN A 137 -1.68 -5.25 -1.68
N GLU A 138 -2.47 -5.99 -2.47
CA GLU A 138 -2.46 -5.92 -3.93
C GLU A 138 -2.89 -4.53 -4.41
N PHE A 139 -3.99 -4.00 -3.85
CA PHE A 139 -4.47 -2.65 -4.15
C PHE A 139 -3.42 -1.59 -3.84
N MET A 140 -2.75 -1.69 -2.68
CA MET A 140 -1.65 -0.82 -2.31
C MET A 140 -0.50 -0.90 -3.33
N CYS A 141 -0.07 -2.10 -3.70
CA CYS A 141 1.02 -2.26 -4.69
C CYS A 141 0.66 -1.63 -6.03
N LYS A 142 -0.57 -1.85 -6.51
CA LYS A 142 -1.07 -1.26 -7.75
C LYS A 142 -1.06 0.26 -7.68
N MET A 143 -1.59 0.85 -6.60
CA MET A 143 -1.62 2.30 -6.41
C MET A 143 -0.21 2.90 -6.37
N LEU A 144 0.72 2.26 -5.66
CA LEU A 144 2.12 2.69 -5.61
C LEU A 144 2.79 2.60 -6.99
N TRP A 145 2.50 1.55 -7.75
CA TRP A 145 3.00 1.36 -9.11
C TRP A 145 2.45 2.42 -10.09
N ASP A 146 1.16 2.71 -10.03
CA ASP A 146 0.48 3.72 -10.86
C ASP A 146 1.10 5.10 -10.59
N VAL A 147 1.15 5.54 -9.32
CA VAL A 147 1.74 6.85 -8.94
C VAL A 147 3.18 6.98 -9.39
N THR A 148 3.99 5.92 -9.21
CA THR A 148 5.40 5.94 -9.60
C THR A 148 5.56 5.99 -11.13
N SER A 149 4.65 5.35 -11.86
CA SER A 149 4.65 5.38 -13.32
C SER A 149 4.25 6.76 -13.84
N ASP A 150 3.18 7.36 -13.27
CA ASP A 150 2.72 8.70 -13.64
C ASP A 150 3.79 9.76 -13.37
N ALA A 151 4.38 9.76 -12.16
CA ALA A 151 5.45 10.70 -11.80
C ALA A 151 6.70 10.55 -12.69
N TRP A 152 6.99 9.33 -13.16
CA TRP A 152 8.10 9.11 -14.09
C TRP A 152 7.80 9.65 -15.49
N GLU A 153 6.59 9.45 -16.00
CA GLU A 153 6.20 10.01 -17.31
C GLU A 153 6.16 11.53 -17.27
N ASP A 154 5.68 12.13 -16.17
CA ASP A 154 5.71 13.59 -15.98
C ASP A 154 7.15 14.14 -15.94
N PHE A 155 8.06 13.46 -15.23
CA PHE A 155 9.48 13.80 -15.24
C PHE A 155 10.06 13.78 -16.67
N ARG A 156 9.73 12.75 -17.46
CA ARG A 156 10.20 12.63 -18.84
C ARG A 156 9.68 13.74 -19.74
N LYS A 157 8.39 14.09 -19.63
CA LYS A 157 7.79 15.19 -20.40
C LYS A 157 8.44 16.53 -20.09
N GLN A 158 8.62 16.85 -18.81
CA GLN A 158 9.26 18.10 -18.38
C GLN A 158 10.70 18.19 -18.90
N LYS A 159 11.42 17.08 -18.90
CA LYS A 159 12.78 17.01 -19.44
C LYS A 159 12.79 17.25 -20.96
N GLU A 160 11.91 16.58 -21.70
CA GLU A 160 11.79 16.75 -23.15
C GLU A 160 11.47 18.20 -23.54
N GLU A 161 10.57 18.85 -22.78
CA GLU A 161 10.25 20.27 -22.95
C GLU A 161 11.46 21.19 -22.66
N LEU A 162 12.20 20.92 -21.59
CA LEU A 162 13.42 21.67 -21.25
C LEU A 162 14.54 21.50 -22.29
N ASP A 163 14.72 20.28 -22.80
CA ASP A 163 15.71 19.97 -23.83
C ASP A 163 15.33 20.63 -25.17
N TRP A 164 14.03 20.71 -25.49
CA TRP A 164 13.52 21.45 -26.65
C TRP A 164 13.82 22.95 -26.58
N ILE A 165 13.67 23.57 -25.41
CA ILE A 165 13.92 25.02 -25.23
C ILE A 165 15.43 25.35 -25.29
N ARG A 166 16.31 24.39 -25.00
CA ARG A 166 17.77 24.57 -24.95
C ARG A 166 18.49 24.20 -26.25
N GLY A 167 17.82 23.51 -27.17
CA GLY A 167 18.32 23.14 -28.50
C GLY A 167 18.17 24.26 -29.52
#